data_AF-A0A959EHT0-F1
#
_entry.id   AF-A0A959EHT0-F1
#
_cell.length_a   1.000
_cell.length_b   1.000
_cell.length_c   1.000
_cell.angle_alpha   90.00
_cell.angle_beta   90.00
_cell.angle_gamma   90.00
#
_symmetry.space_group_name_H-M   'P 1'
#
loop_
_entity.id
_entity.type
_entity.pdbx_description
1 polymer ?
#
loop_
_entity_poly.entity_id
_entity_poly.type
_entity_poly.pdbx_seq_one_letter_code
_entity_poly.pdbx_strand_id
1 'polypeptide(L)'
;MSEKKQAIATLGDRKYLTQVITENHTFLVDEPEKNGGGNKAPHPRAYLLGALSACTAVTMRMYAERKGWETGQIRVSSQLREKIDQKGQIGFQVDKEVVFEKELPAEQVERLLQVGEKCPVSQLLKAEVRMTSKATEQLQEGIVKEYHNDEIAVVWKPNLCQHSKRCWKELLPVFNPQKKPWIDMSGATTEQIIQQVERCPSGALSYYRLEKGEKE
;
A
#
# COMPACT_ATOMS: atom_id res chain seq x y z
N MET A 1 -5.53 -15.04 12.39
CA MET A 1 -6.36 -14.18 11.51
C MET A 1 -5.47 -13.77 10.35
N SER A 2 -5.82 -14.13 9.12
CA SER A 2 -5.03 -13.74 7.94
C SER A 2 -5.07 -12.22 7.80
N GLU A 3 -3.92 -11.56 7.81
CA GLU A 3 -3.83 -10.16 7.41
C GLU A 3 -4.47 -10.01 6.02
N LYS A 4 -5.49 -9.16 5.90
CA LYS A 4 -6.11 -8.88 4.62
C LYS A 4 -5.14 -8.04 3.80
N LYS A 5 -4.54 -8.64 2.79
CA LYS A 5 -3.72 -7.95 1.79
C LYS A 5 -4.65 -7.32 0.76
N GLN A 6 -4.84 -6.00 0.81
CA GLN A 6 -5.79 -5.30 -0.05
C GLN A 6 -5.21 -3.98 -0.55
N ALA A 7 -5.48 -3.69 -1.83
CA ALA A 7 -5.27 -2.36 -2.42
C ALA A 7 -6.60 -1.86 -2.97
N ILE A 8 -6.91 -0.59 -2.73
CA ILE A 8 -8.07 0.11 -3.28
C ILE A 8 -7.54 1.22 -4.17
N ALA A 9 -7.99 1.24 -5.43
CA ALA A 9 -7.62 2.24 -6.41
C ALA A 9 -8.84 3.13 -6.72
N THR A 10 -8.64 4.45 -6.69
CA THR A 10 -9.66 5.44 -7.05
C THR A 10 -9.11 6.33 -8.14
N LEU A 11 -9.80 6.35 -9.29
CA LEU A 11 -9.56 7.26 -10.38
C LEU A 11 -10.61 8.38 -10.31
N GLY A 12 -10.16 9.62 -10.12
CA GLY A 12 -11.02 10.81 -10.09
C GLY A 12 -11.13 11.47 -11.46
N ASP A 13 -11.36 12.78 -11.48
CA ASP A 13 -11.57 13.56 -12.71
C ASP A 13 -10.28 13.82 -13.50
N ARG A 14 -9.11 13.65 -12.87
CA ARG A 14 -7.82 13.79 -13.54
C ARG A 14 -7.55 12.55 -14.38
N LYS A 15 -7.22 12.78 -15.66
CA LYS A 15 -7.05 11.73 -16.67
C LYS A 15 -5.98 10.71 -16.26
N TYR A 16 -6.43 9.47 -15.99
CA TYR A 16 -5.66 8.28 -15.59
C TYR A 16 -4.84 8.34 -14.29
N LEU A 17 -4.68 9.52 -13.69
CA LEU A 17 -4.03 9.67 -12.39
C LEU A 17 -4.88 9.03 -11.28
N THR A 18 -4.39 7.92 -10.75
CA THR A 18 -5.09 7.06 -9.80
C THR A 18 -4.44 7.14 -8.43
N GLN A 19 -5.24 7.34 -7.38
CA GLN A 19 -4.79 7.18 -6.00
C GLN A 19 -4.98 5.74 -5.57
N VAL A 20 -3.94 5.12 -5.00
CA VAL A 20 -3.98 3.76 -4.46
C VAL A 20 -3.71 3.80 -2.97
N ILE A 21 -4.59 3.17 -2.21
CA ILE A 21 -4.49 2.99 -0.75
C ILE A 21 -4.27 1.51 -0.47
N THR A 22 -3.22 1.20 0.28
CA THR A 22 -2.97 -0.13 0.87
C THR A 22 -3.17 -0.08 2.38
N GLU A 23 -2.66 -1.05 3.12
CA GLU A 23 -2.87 -1.16 4.57
C GLU A 23 -2.41 0.10 5.32
N ASN A 24 -1.20 0.58 5.02
CA ASN A 24 -0.57 1.70 5.74
C ASN A 24 0.00 2.78 4.81
N HIS A 25 -0.17 2.65 3.50
CA HIS A 25 0.47 3.53 2.53
C HIS A 25 -0.52 4.03 1.49
N THR A 26 -0.29 5.25 1.02
CA THR A 26 -0.98 5.83 -0.13
C THR A 26 0.06 6.23 -1.16
N PHE A 27 -0.16 5.85 -2.42
CA PHE A 27 0.69 6.25 -3.52
C PHE A 27 -0.14 6.53 -4.77
N LEU A 28 0.47 7.20 -5.74
CA LEU A 28 -0.15 7.54 -7.01
C LEU A 28 0.32 6.59 -8.10
N VAL A 29 -0.54 6.32 -9.07
CA VAL A 29 -0.26 5.57 -10.28
C VAL A 29 -0.77 6.39 -11.46
N ASP A 30 0.01 6.50 -12.52
CA ASP A 30 -0.37 7.29 -13.70
C ASP A 30 0.11 6.61 -14.98
N GLU A 31 -0.52 6.92 -16.10
CA GLU A 31 -0.07 6.45 -17.40
C GLU A 31 0.95 7.42 -18.01
N PRO A 32 1.89 6.93 -18.85
CA PRO A 32 2.77 7.79 -19.61
C PRO A 32 2.00 8.67 -20.60
N GLU A 33 2.60 9.79 -21.01
CA GLU A 33 2.00 10.73 -21.97
C GLU A 33 1.62 10.07 -23.31
N LYS A 34 2.43 9.12 -23.79
CA LYS A 34 2.13 8.33 -25.00
C LYS A 34 0.86 7.47 -24.91
N ASN A 35 0.40 7.17 -23.70
CA ASN A 35 -0.85 6.46 -23.41
C ASN A 35 -1.97 7.45 -23.01
N GLY A 36 -1.72 8.76 -23.10
CA GLY A 36 -2.67 9.82 -22.78
C GLY A 36 -2.75 10.18 -21.29
N GLY A 37 -1.84 9.68 -20.46
CA GLY A 37 -1.72 10.06 -19.04
C GLY A 37 -0.81 11.26 -18.80
N GLY A 38 -0.60 11.61 -17.53
CA GLY A 38 0.14 12.81 -17.14
C GLY A 38 1.61 12.56 -16.79
N ASN A 39 2.06 11.30 -16.79
CA ASN A 39 3.37 10.87 -16.30
C ASN A 39 3.75 11.49 -14.92
N LYS A 40 2.75 11.68 -14.04
CA LYS A 40 2.93 12.28 -12.71
C LYS A 40 3.27 11.26 -11.63
N ALA A 41 3.16 9.98 -11.96
CA ALA A 41 3.56 8.86 -11.12
C ALA A 41 3.97 7.66 -11.99
N PRO A 42 4.65 6.64 -11.43
CA PRO A 42 4.96 5.44 -12.19
C PRO A 42 3.70 4.74 -12.71
N HIS A 43 3.81 4.10 -13.87
CA HIS A 43 2.73 3.33 -14.46
C HIS A 43 2.52 1.98 -13.77
N PRO A 44 1.33 1.34 -13.88
CA PRO A 44 1.01 0.13 -13.12
C PRO A 44 2.04 -0.99 -13.26
N ARG A 45 2.53 -1.24 -14.48
CA ARG A 45 3.56 -2.27 -14.74
C ARG A 45 4.92 -1.94 -14.08
N ALA A 46 5.26 -0.66 -13.86
CA ALA A 46 6.47 -0.28 -13.14
C ALA A 46 6.39 -0.69 -11.66
N TYR A 47 5.22 -0.52 -11.02
CA TYR A 47 5.00 -1.00 -9.65
C TYR A 47 5.11 -2.52 -9.54
N LEU A 48 4.58 -3.27 -10.53
CA LEU A 48 4.73 -4.72 -10.57
C LEU A 48 6.21 -5.15 -10.64
N LEU A 49 6.98 -4.54 -11.54
CA LEU A 49 8.42 -4.83 -11.69
C LEU A 49 9.24 -4.36 -10.48
N GLY A 50 8.85 -3.25 -9.86
CA GLY A 50 9.44 -2.78 -8.61
C GLY A 50 9.21 -3.77 -7.46
N ALA A 51 7.98 -4.24 -7.28
CA ALA A 51 7.64 -5.24 -6.29
C ALA A 51 8.40 -6.56 -6.49
N LEU A 52 8.51 -7.03 -7.75
CA LEU A 52 9.29 -8.21 -8.10
C LEU A 52 10.78 -8.03 -7.76
N SER A 53 11.39 -6.94 -8.20
CA SER A 53 12.82 -6.66 -7.99
C SER A 53 13.15 -6.55 -6.50
N ALA A 54 12.33 -5.81 -5.75
CA ALA A 54 12.48 -5.65 -4.31
C ALA A 54 12.32 -6.99 -3.58
N CYS A 55 11.30 -7.78 -3.90
CA CYS A 55 11.06 -9.07 -3.28
C CYS A 55 12.22 -10.06 -3.54
N THR A 56 12.77 -10.07 -4.75
CA THR A 56 13.96 -10.87 -5.09
C THR A 56 15.19 -10.43 -4.30
N ALA A 57 15.50 -9.13 -4.24
CA ALA A 57 16.64 -8.59 -3.49
C ALA A 57 16.55 -8.91 -1.99
N VAL A 58 15.38 -8.69 -1.38
CA VAL A 58 15.12 -8.99 0.04
C VAL A 58 15.29 -10.48 0.32
N THR A 59 14.76 -11.34 -0.55
CA THR A 59 14.87 -12.80 -0.38
C THR A 59 16.33 -13.26 -0.42
N MET A 60 17.13 -12.70 -1.34
CA MET A 60 18.57 -12.97 -1.41
C MET A 60 19.30 -12.48 -0.15
N ARG A 61 19.02 -11.25 0.31
CA ARG A 61 19.59 -10.70 1.56
C ARG A 61 19.30 -11.61 2.76
N MET A 62 18.04 -11.95 2.97
CA MET A 62 17.61 -12.80 4.09
C MET A 62 18.33 -14.14 4.10
N TYR A 63 18.61 -14.71 2.92
CA TYR A 63 19.35 -15.97 2.82
C TYR A 63 20.85 -15.79 3.10
N ALA A 64 21.47 -14.76 2.53
CA ALA A 64 22.86 -14.42 2.76
C ALA A 64 23.15 -14.21 4.25
N GLU A 65 22.31 -13.44 4.95
CA GLU A 65 22.43 -13.18 6.39
C GLU A 65 22.38 -14.48 7.21
N ARG A 66 21.45 -15.40 6.88
CA ARG A 66 21.38 -16.72 7.54
C ARG A 66 22.61 -17.59 7.33
N LYS A 67 23.40 -17.31 6.30
CA LYS A 67 24.64 -18.02 5.98
C LYS A 67 25.90 -17.26 6.39
N GLY A 68 25.76 -16.03 6.92
CA GLY A 68 26.89 -15.17 7.25
C GLY A 68 27.65 -14.67 6.01
N TRP A 69 26.96 -14.50 4.87
CA TRP A 69 27.56 -14.02 3.63
C TRP A 69 27.40 -12.51 3.49
N GLU A 70 28.52 -11.81 3.34
CA GLU A 70 28.55 -10.35 3.21
C GLU A 70 28.42 -9.92 1.75
N THR A 71 27.21 -9.56 1.32
CA THR A 71 26.97 -9.21 -0.09
C THR A 71 27.10 -7.71 -0.41
N GLY A 72 27.22 -6.84 0.60
CA GLY A 72 27.06 -5.38 0.43
C GLY A 72 25.72 -5.06 -0.22
N GLN A 73 25.54 -3.93 -0.90
CA GLN A 73 24.31 -3.61 -1.63
C GLN A 73 23.94 -4.69 -2.67
N ILE A 74 22.65 -5.06 -2.74
CA ILE A 74 22.11 -5.92 -3.80
C ILE A 74 21.22 -5.05 -4.68
N ARG A 75 21.58 -4.92 -5.96
CA ARG A 75 20.77 -4.22 -6.96
C ARG A 75 20.12 -5.26 -7.87
N VAL A 76 18.79 -5.19 -7.99
CA VAL A 76 18.01 -6.03 -8.90
C VAL A 76 17.24 -5.13 -9.85
N SER A 77 17.38 -5.37 -11.15
CA SER A 77 16.62 -4.71 -12.21
C SER A 77 15.75 -5.75 -12.91
N SER A 78 14.46 -5.45 -13.12
CA SER A 78 13.55 -6.32 -13.87
C SER A 78 12.99 -5.60 -15.09
N GLN A 79 13.01 -6.25 -16.25
CA GLN A 79 12.47 -5.71 -17.50
C GLN A 79 11.41 -6.65 -18.09
N LEU A 80 10.21 -6.14 -18.34
CA LEU A 80 9.13 -6.88 -18.99
C LEU A 80 9.22 -6.73 -20.51
N ARG A 81 9.17 -7.86 -21.22
CA ARG A 81 9.09 -7.95 -22.68
C ARG A 81 7.87 -8.76 -23.09
N GLU A 82 7.21 -8.32 -24.15
CA GLU A 82 6.18 -9.09 -24.83
C GLU A 82 6.86 -10.04 -25.83
N LYS A 83 6.37 -11.28 -25.89
CA LYS A 83 6.81 -12.28 -26.86
C LYS A 83 5.59 -12.82 -27.57
N ILE A 84 5.72 -13.06 -28.87
CA ILE A 84 4.67 -13.72 -29.63
C ILE A 84 5.15 -15.14 -29.90
N ASP A 85 4.36 -16.13 -29.50
CA ASP A 85 4.68 -17.53 -29.78
C ASP A 85 4.43 -17.87 -31.26
N GLN A 86 4.83 -19.08 -31.67
CA GLN A 86 4.68 -19.53 -33.05
C GLN A 86 3.21 -19.64 -33.51
N LYS A 87 2.25 -19.60 -32.58
CA LYS A 87 0.80 -19.65 -32.82
C LYS A 87 0.16 -18.25 -32.78
N GLY A 88 0.96 -17.19 -32.66
CA GLY A 88 0.47 -15.81 -32.59
C GLY A 88 -0.05 -15.40 -31.21
N GLN A 89 0.14 -16.21 -30.17
CA GLN A 89 -0.29 -15.88 -28.81
C GLN A 89 0.75 -14.97 -28.14
N ILE A 90 0.25 -13.94 -27.46
CA ILE A 90 1.09 -13.02 -26.69
C ILE A 90 1.45 -13.68 -25.35
N GLY A 91 2.74 -13.96 -25.18
CA GLY A 91 3.37 -14.29 -23.92
C GLY A 91 4.18 -13.12 -23.36
N PHE A 92 4.62 -13.26 -22.12
CA PHE A 92 5.44 -12.27 -21.43
C PHE A 92 6.72 -12.91 -20.90
N GLN A 93 7.83 -12.20 -20.99
CA GLN A 93 9.10 -12.56 -20.39
C GLN A 93 9.57 -11.43 -19.48
N VAL A 94 10.09 -11.78 -18.30
CA VAL A 94 10.77 -10.83 -17.42
C VAL A 94 12.23 -11.21 -17.32
N ASP A 95 13.10 -10.31 -17.77
CA ASP A 95 14.55 -10.44 -17.61
C ASP A 95 14.97 -9.76 -16.31
N LYS A 96 15.77 -10.45 -15.51
CA LYS A 96 16.32 -9.91 -14.26
C LYS A 96 17.83 -9.81 -14.34
N GLU A 97 18.36 -8.67 -13.90
CA GLU A 97 19.79 -8.45 -13.73
C GLU A 97 20.07 -8.19 -12.25
N VAL A 98 21.08 -8.87 -11.70
CA VAL A 98 21.43 -8.82 -10.28
C VAL A 98 22.90 -8.46 -10.14
N VAL A 99 23.17 -7.42 -9.35
CA VAL A 99 24.52 -6.97 -9.04
C VAL A 99 24.70 -6.95 -7.52
N PHE A 100 25.80 -7.53 -7.05
CA PHE A 100 26.24 -7.50 -5.67
C PHE A 100 27.39 -6.49 -5.54
N GLU A 101 27.40 -5.66 -4.50
CA GLU A 101 28.47 -4.69 -4.26
C GLU A 101 29.77 -5.39 -3.85
N LYS A 102 29.67 -6.46 -3.05
CA LYS A 102 30.83 -7.27 -2.66
C LYS A 102 31.05 -8.41 -3.64
N GLU A 103 32.31 -8.74 -3.86
CA GLU A 103 32.70 -9.94 -4.58
C GLU A 103 32.35 -11.18 -3.75
N LEU A 104 31.69 -12.14 -4.38
CA LEU A 104 31.23 -13.37 -3.76
C LEU A 104 31.77 -14.55 -4.57
N PRO A 105 32.14 -15.68 -3.92
CA PRO A 105 32.43 -16.91 -4.62
C PRO A 105 31.30 -17.30 -5.58
N ALA A 106 31.65 -17.84 -6.75
CA ALA A 106 30.69 -18.20 -7.80
C ALA A 106 29.54 -19.08 -7.29
N GLU A 107 29.84 -20.03 -6.40
CA GLU A 107 28.84 -20.90 -5.76
C GLU A 107 27.82 -20.13 -4.91
N GLN A 108 28.25 -19.07 -4.22
CA GLN A 108 27.35 -18.22 -3.45
C GLN A 108 26.46 -17.40 -4.36
N VAL A 109 27.02 -16.83 -5.44
CA VAL A 109 26.26 -16.09 -6.45
C VAL A 109 25.19 -16.98 -7.07
N GLU A 110 25.56 -18.17 -7.55
CA GLU A 110 24.63 -19.13 -8.13
C GLU A 110 23.53 -19.50 -7.13
N ARG A 111 23.90 -19.75 -5.87
CA ARG A 111 22.92 -20.08 -4.84
C ARG A 111 21.96 -18.93 -4.56
N LEU A 112 22.44 -17.69 -4.51
CA LEU A 112 21.61 -16.51 -4.30
C LEU A 112 20.64 -16.31 -5.46
N LEU A 113 21.09 -16.50 -6.71
CA LEU A 113 20.21 -16.45 -7.89
C LEU A 113 19.09 -17.49 -7.79
N GLN A 114 19.40 -18.74 -7.45
CA GLN A 114 18.39 -19.80 -7.25
C GLN A 114 17.38 -19.46 -6.14
N VAL A 115 17.85 -18.83 -5.05
CA VAL A 115 16.99 -18.40 -3.94
C VAL A 115 16.10 -17.23 -4.35
N GLY A 116 16.63 -16.27 -5.11
CA GLY A 116 15.88 -15.13 -5.64
C GLY A 116 14.71 -15.51 -6.55
N GLU A 117 14.82 -16.64 -7.25
CA GLU A 117 13.75 -17.22 -8.07
C GLU A 117 12.59 -17.81 -7.25
N LYS A 118 12.81 -18.02 -5.95
CA LYS A 118 11.83 -18.53 -4.99
C LYS A 118 11.19 -17.41 -4.16
N CYS A 119 11.43 -16.15 -4.50
CA CYS A 119 10.80 -15.04 -3.79
C CYS A 119 9.27 -15.10 -3.93
N PRO A 120 8.48 -14.74 -2.89
CA PRO A 120 7.02 -14.82 -2.93
C PRO A 120 6.36 -14.20 -4.15
N VAL A 121 6.87 -13.06 -4.65
CA VAL A 121 6.32 -12.40 -5.85
C VAL A 121 6.64 -13.19 -7.12
N SER A 122 7.84 -13.77 -7.26
CA SER A 122 8.16 -14.64 -8.40
C SER A 122 7.28 -15.90 -8.39
N GLN A 123 7.01 -16.46 -7.22
CA GLN A 123 6.12 -17.62 -7.08
C GLN A 123 4.68 -17.26 -7.46
N LEU A 124 4.18 -16.09 -7.02
CA LEU A 124 2.86 -15.61 -7.39
C LEU A 124 2.70 -15.41 -8.91
N LEU A 125 3.71 -14.85 -9.59
CA LEU A 125 3.68 -14.65 -11.04
C LEU A 125 3.74 -15.94 -11.85
N LYS A 126 4.29 -17.01 -11.27
CA LYS A 126 4.36 -18.34 -11.87
C LYS A 126 3.14 -19.21 -11.52
N ALA A 127 2.30 -18.76 -10.59
CA ALA A 127 1.14 -19.51 -10.13
C ALA A 127 -0.08 -19.30 -11.04
N GLU A 128 -0.99 -20.26 -11.01
CA GLU A 128 -2.33 -20.09 -11.57
C GLU A 128 -3.18 -19.23 -10.63
N VAL A 129 -3.39 -17.96 -10.99
CA VAL A 129 -4.14 -17.01 -10.17
C VAL A 129 -5.54 -16.82 -10.77
N ARG A 130 -6.56 -17.28 -10.06
CA ARG A 130 -7.96 -17.04 -10.45
C ARG A 130 -8.41 -15.64 -10.02
N MET A 131 -8.86 -14.84 -10.98
CA MET A 131 -9.42 -13.51 -10.75
C MET A 131 -10.93 -13.51 -10.99
N THR A 132 -11.66 -12.76 -10.16
CA THR A 132 -13.11 -12.55 -10.32
C THR A 132 -13.43 -11.07 -10.12
N SER A 133 -14.45 -10.59 -10.84
CA SER A 133 -14.91 -9.20 -10.77
C SER A 133 -16.42 -9.16 -10.61
N LYS A 134 -16.92 -8.21 -9.82
CA LYS A 134 -18.35 -7.94 -9.66
C LYS A 134 -18.57 -6.44 -9.67
N ALA A 135 -19.54 -5.98 -10.47
CA ALA A 135 -20.03 -4.62 -10.37
C ALA A 135 -20.91 -4.49 -9.12
N THR A 136 -20.67 -3.46 -8.31
CA THR A 136 -21.47 -3.14 -7.13
C THR A 136 -21.92 -1.68 -7.24
N GLU A 137 -23.17 -1.40 -6.88
CA GLU A 137 -23.76 -0.06 -7.00
C GLU A 137 -23.15 0.94 -6.00
N GLN A 138 -22.55 0.42 -4.92
CA GLN A 138 -21.82 1.17 -3.91
C GLN A 138 -20.52 0.43 -3.61
N LEU A 139 -19.42 1.16 -3.44
CA LEU A 139 -18.29 0.64 -2.67
C LEU A 139 -18.88 0.27 -1.31
N GLN A 140 -18.64 -0.95 -0.80
CA GLN A 140 -18.90 -1.21 0.61
C GLN A 140 -17.90 -0.37 1.40
N GLU A 141 -18.25 0.90 1.60
CA GLU A 141 -17.58 1.77 2.54
C GLU A 141 -17.64 1.05 3.87
N GLY A 142 -16.47 0.65 4.36
CA GLY A 142 -16.38 0.19 5.74
C GLY A 142 -16.97 1.27 6.63
N ILE A 143 -18.06 0.95 7.36
CA ILE A 143 -18.86 1.83 8.22
C ILE A 143 -18.15 3.16 8.51
N VAL A 144 -18.36 4.20 7.71
CA VAL A 144 -17.81 5.53 8.02
C VAL A 144 -18.75 6.19 9.02
N LYS A 145 -18.21 6.64 10.15
CA LYS A 145 -18.99 7.42 11.13
C LYS A 145 -18.36 8.78 11.33
N GLU A 146 -19.19 9.80 11.33
CA GLU A 146 -18.77 11.17 11.60
C GLU A 146 -19.29 11.64 12.96
N TYR A 147 -18.46 12.41 13.66
CA TYR A 147 -18.77 12.99 14.95
C TYR A 147 -18.39 14.46 14.91
N HIS A 148 -19.31 15.34 15.29
CA HIS A 148 -19.18 16.78 15.08
C HIS A 148 -19.10 17.54 16.41
N ASN A 149 -18.33 18.61 16.42
CA ASN A 149 -18.55 19.76 17.30
C ASN A 149 -18.73 21.03 16.44
N ASP A 150 -18.67 22.21 17.04
CA ASP A 150 -18.89 23.48 16.33
C ASP A 150 -17.75 23.87 15.37
N GLU A 151 -16.60 23.17 15.40
CA GLU A 151 -15.40 23.53 14.63
C GLU A 151 -14.94 22.46 13.63
N ILE A 152 -15.12 21.18 13.96
CA ILE A 152 -14.62 20.06 13.16
C ILE A 152 -15.60 18.89 13.13
N ALA A 153 -15.42 18.05 12.11
CA ALA A 153 -15.94 16.70 12.05
C ALA A 153 -14.79 15.70 12.15
N VAL A 154 -14.88 14.75 13.08
CA VAL A 154 -14.00 13.58 13.16
C VAL A 154 -14.64 12.43 12.41
N VAL A 155 -13.93 11.93 11.40
CA VAL A 155 -14.31 10.78 10.58
C VAL A 155 -13.62 9.54 11.13
N TRP A 156 -14.40 8.50 11.44
CA TRP A 156 -13.91 7.20 11.89
C TRP A 156 -14.21 6.11 10.86
N LYS A 157 -13.16 5.39 10.46
CA LYS A 157 -13.19 4.25 9.53
C LYS A 157 -12.76 2.98 10.30
N PRO A 158 -13.68 2.22 10.91
CA PRO A 158 -13.38 1.07 11.77
C PRO A 158 -12.53 0.01 11.07
N ASN A 159 -12.76 -0.18 9.77
CA ASN A 159 -12.05 -1.17 8.97
C ASN A 159 -10.56 -0.85 8.79
N LEU A 160 -10.16 0.41 8.96
CA LEU A 160 -8.76 0.83 8.94
C LEU A 160 -8.12 0.78 10.33
N CYS A 161 -8.86 0.45 11.39
CA CYS A 161 -8.33 0.52 12.76
C CYS A 161 -7.40 -0.65 13.08
N GLN A 162 -6.10 -0.37 13.24
CA GLN A 162 -5.12 -1.37 13.69
C GLN A 162 -5.17 -1.64 15.20
N HIS A 163 -6.15 -1.07 15.92
CA HIS A 163 -6.34 -1.22 17.37
C HIS A 163 -5.06 -0.96 18.19
N SER A 164 -4.32 0.10 17.84
CA SER A 164 -3.12 0.53 18.59
C SER A 164 -3.42 0.93 20.05
N LYS A 165 -4.70 1.17 20.36
CA LYS A 165 -5.23 1.64 21.65
C LYS A 165 -4.77 3.06 22.03
N ARG A 166 -4.02 3.76 21.18
CA ARG A 166 -3.50 5.11 21.48
C ARG A 166 -4.62 6.11 21.71
N CYS A 167 -5.60 6.16 20.81
CA CYS A 167 -6.72 7.10 20.88
C CYS A 167 -7.37 7.15 22.27
N TRP A 168 -7.80 6.00 22.79
CA TRP A 168 -8.51 5.93 24.07
C TRP A 168 -7.60 5.85 25.30
N LYS A 169 -6.34 5.39 25.16
CA LYS A 169 -5.38 5.45 26.26
C LYS A 169 -4.89 6.86 26.53
N GLU A 170 -4.78 7.69 25.49
CA GLU A 170 -4.20 9.03 25.57
C GLU A 170 -5.26 10.13 25.70
N LEU A 171 -6.47 9.93 25.15
CA LEU A 171 -7.59 10.88 25.25
C LEU A 171 -8.93 10.17 25.52
N LEU A 172 -8.99 9.45 26.64
CA LEU A 172 -10.17 8.67 27.07
C LEU A 172 -11.49 9.49 27.16
N PRO A 173 -11.50 10.77 27.56
CA PRO A 173 -12.73 11.56 27.60
C PRO A 173 -13.42 11.67 26.23
N VAL A 174 -12.64 11.67 25.14
CA VAL A 174 -13.14 11.75 23.77
C VAL A 174 -13.33 10.36 23.17
N PHE A 175 -12.30 9.50 23.24
CA PHE A 175 -12.33 8.18 22.64
C PHE A 175 -12.54 7.14 23.73
N ASN A 176 -13.76 6.64 23.93
CA ASN A 176 -14.09 5.67 24.96
C ASN A 176 -14.77 4.40 24.39
N PRO A 177 -14.07 3.27 24.25
CA PRO A 177 -14.62 2.05 23.65
C PRO A 177 -15.74 1.39 24.49
N GLN A 178 -15.94 1.80 25.75
CA GLN A 178 -17.02 1.31 26.60
C GLN A 178 -18.33 2.11 26.45
N LYS A 179 -18.28 3.29 25.81
CA LYS A 179 -19.45 4.13 25.58
C LYS A 179 -20.02 3.94 24.17
N LYS A 180 -21.31 4.26 24.03
CA LYS A 180 -22.00 4.37 22.73
C LYS A 180 -22.72 5.73 22.69
N PRO A 181 -22.33 6.67 21.81
CA PRO A 181 -21.19 6.61 20.89
C PRO A 181 -19.84 6.51 21.60
N TRP A 182 -18.83 5.93 20.94
CA TRP A 182 -17.48 5.78 21.50
C TRP A 182 -16.59 7.01 21.29
N ILE A 183 -17.01 7.95 20.43
CA ILE A 183 -16.38 9.25 20.24
C ILE A 183 -17.32 10.32 20.81
N ASP A 184 -16.84 11.07 21.78
CA ASP A 184 -17.53 12.18 22.43
C ASP A 184 -16.77 13.49 22.15
N MET A 185 -17.29 14.27 21.20
CA MET A 185 -16.65 15.50 20.72
C MET A 185 -16.69 16.65 21.74
N SER A 186 -17.40 16.48 22.87
CA SER A 186 -17.40 17.42 23.99
C SER A 186 -16.33 17.11 25.05
N GLY A 187 -15.64 15.97 24.92
CA GLY A 187 -14.72 15.47 25.95
C GLY A 187 -13.37 16.20 26.05
N ALA A 188 -13.00 17.03 25.07
CA ALA A 188 -11.77 17.82 25.06
C ALA A 188 -11.88 19.02 24.10
N THR A 189 -10.86 19.87 24.05
CA THR A 189 -10.84 20.97 23.07
C THR A 189 -10.62 20.45 21.65
N THR A 190 -11.11 21.20 20.66
CA THR A 190 -10.93 20.90 19.23
C THR A 190 -9.46 20.62 18.88
N GLU A 191 -8.54 21.41 19.42
CA GLU A 191 -7.10 21.26 19.18
C GLU A 191 -6.55 19.94 19.75
N GLN A 192 -6.97 19.55 20.95
CA GLN A 192 -6.58 18.27 21.55
C GLN A 192 -7.13 17.08 20.77
N ILE A 193 -8.36 17.19 20.25
CA ILE A 193 -8.97 16.16 19.41
C ILE A 193 -8.18 16.00 18.10
N ILE A 194 -7.86 17.11 17.43
CA ILE A 194 -7.04 17.13 16.21
C ILE A 194 -5.70 16.43 16.44
N GLN A 195 -4.96 16.85 17.47
CA GLN A 195 -3.65 16.27 17.79
C GLN A 195 -3.73 14.76 18.05
N GLN A 196 -4.81 14.29 18.69
CA GLN A 196 -4.99 12.86 18.94
C GLN A 196 -5.36 12.09 17.65
N VAL A 197 -6.18 12.68 16.79
CA VAL A 197 -6.58 12.11 15.50
C VAL A 197 -5.37 11.97 14.57
N GLU A 198 -4.51 12.99 14.48
CA GLU A 198 -3.28 12.98 13.66
C GLU A 198 -2.28 11.92 14.11
N ARG A 199 -2.34 11.50 15.38
CA ARG A 199 -1.53 10.42 15.94
C ARG A 199 -2.09 9.02 15.67
N CYS A 200 -3.19 8.90 14.92
CA CYS A 200 -3.74 7.62 14.50
C CYS A 200 -2.81 6.96 13.46
N PRO A 201 -2.10 5.88 13.82
CA PRO A 201 -1.06 5.30 12.94
C PRO A 201 -1.63 4.64 11.69
N SER A 202 -2.90 4.25 11.71
CA SER A 202 -3.56 3.54 10.61
C SER A 202 -4.50 4.41 9.78
N GLY A 203 -4.58 5.72 10.06
CA GLY A 203 -5.52 6.62 9.37
C GLY A 203 -7.00 6.29 9.60
N ALA A 204 -7.31 5.45 10.60
CA ALA A 204 -8.69 5.11 10.95
C ALA A 204 -9.48 6.29 11.52
N LEU A 205 -8.77 7.31 12.00
CA LEU A 205 -9.34 8.59 12.40
C LEU A 205 -8.76 9.65 11.47
N SER A 206 -9.62 10.53 10.97
CA SER A 206 -9.26 11.76 10.25
C SER A 206 -10.22 12.88 10.66
N TYR A 207 -9.94 14.12 10.28
CA TYR A 207 -10.84 15.23 10.56
C TYR A 207 -10.89 16.22 9.39
N TYR A 208 -11.96 17.02 9.34
CA TYR A 208 -12.06 18.22 8.52
C TYR A 208 -12.69 19.36 9.33
N ARG A 209 -12.36 20.61 8.97
CA ARG A 209 -12.92 21.81 9.63
C ARG A 209 -14.28 22.14 9.01
N LEU A 210 -15.22 22.56 9.85
CA LEU A 210 -16.53 23.04 9.41
C LEU A 210 -16.39 24.51 9.02
N GLU A 211 -16.91 24.89 7.85
CA GLU A 211 -17.02 26.29 7.47
C GLU A 211 -18.08 26.95 8.37
N LYS A 212 -17.73 28.08 9.00
CA LYS A 212 -18.73 28.89 9.69
C LYS A 212 -19.68 29.40 8.62
N GLY A 213 -20.94 28.95 8.66
CA GLY A 213 -21.98 29.53 7.82
C GLY A 213 -21.96 31.05 7.95
N GLU A 214 -21.82 31.72 6.80
CA GLU A 214 -22.20 33.11 6.65
C GLU A 214 -23.63 33.23 7.17
N LYS A 215 -23.79 33.88 8.32
CA LYS A 215 -25.09 34.36 8.76
C LYS A 215 -25.44 35.54 7.87
N GLU A 216 -26.30 35.31 6.89
CA GLU A 216 -27.30 36.30 6.47
C GLU A 216 -28.70 35.75 6.78
#